data_AF-A0A1E3GY72-F1
#
_entry.id   AF-A0A1E3GY72-F1
#
_cell.length_a   1.000
_cell.length_b   1.000
_cell.length_c   1.000
_cell.angle_alpha   90.00
_cell.angle_beta   90.00
_cell.angle_gamma   90.00
#
_symmetry.space_group_name_H-M   'P 1'
#
loop_
_entity.id
_entity.type
_entity.pdbx_description
1 polymer ?
#
loop_
_entity_poly.entity_id
_entity_poly.type
_entity_poly.pdbx_seq_one_letter_code
_entity_poly.pdbx_strand_id
1 'polypeptide(L)'
;MMMDMIRDDLALLGVKHDVFFSEKSLHDRDGNASEIDRMLDELRERDLVYQGSLPPPKGQLPDDWEDREQTLFRASGYGDDTDRALMKSDGSYTYFAADVAYFRSKFQRGFEEMIFILGADHGGYVKRLEAVGKAVSGGRAKVIVRLCQLVKLYRNGEPFKMSKRAGDFVTLRDVVEEVGRDAVRFMMLMRKNDAPLDFDFVKVKEQSKDNPVFYVQYAHARVRSVLRQAGEQRPSLPPPIRARRT
;
A
#
# COMPACT_ATOMS: atom_id res chain seq x y z
N MET A 1 -18.46 0.11 13.23
CA MET A 1 -18.67 -0.19 11.78
C MET A 1 -17.37 -0.73 11.18
N MET A 2 -17.35 -1.28 9.96
CA MET A 2 -16.17 -1.92 9.35
C MET A 2 -14.89 -1.05 9.38
N MET A 3 -15.03 0.25 9.11
CA MET A 3 -13.88 1.17 9.13
C MET A 3 -13.28 1.36 10.52
N ASP A 4 -14.08 1.24 11.58
CA ASP A 4 -13.58 1.33 12.95
C ASP A 4 -12.72 0.11 13.27
N MET A 5 -13.17 -1.08 12.87
CA MET A 5 -12.39 -2.32 13.02
C MET A 5 -11.02 -2.23 12.33
N ILE A 6 -10.99 -1.71 11.10
CA ILE A 6 -9.72 -1.52 10.36
C ILE A 6 -8.80 -0.53 11.09
N ARG A 7 -9.35 0.57 11.61
CA ARG A 7 -8.57 1.57 12.37
C ARG A 7 -8.01 0.98 13.65
N ASP A 8 -8.80 0.18 14.36
CA ASP A 8 -8.39 -0.49 15.59
C ASP A 8 -7.29 -1.52 15.31
N ASP A 9 -7.42 -2.32 14.25
CA ASP A 9 -6.40 -3.29 13.83
C ASP A 9 -5.07 -2.60 13.44
N LEU A 10 -5.13 -1.49 12.72
CA LEU A 10 -3.95 -0.69 12.39
C LEU A 10 -3.33 -0.08 13.65
N ALA A 11 -4.14 0.37 14.60
CA ALA A 11 -3.67 0.91 15.87
C ALA A 11 -2.95 -0.14 16.74
N LEU A 12 -3.31 -1.43 16.64
CA LEU A 12 -2.56 -2.52 17.27
C LEU A 12 -1.13 -2.63 16.73
N LEU A 13 -0.91 -2.30 15.45
CA LEU A 13 0.44 -2.14 14.88
C LEU A 13 1.06 -0.76 15.15
N GLY A 14 0.31 0.14 15.77
CA GLY A 14 0.57 1.58 15.87
C GLY A 14 0.84 2.23 14.53
N VAL A 15 0.02 1.87 13.54
CA VAL A 15 -0.14 2.59 12.28
C VAL A 15 -1.37 3.47 12.43
N LYS A 16 -1.24 4.75 12.09
CA LYS A 16 -2.34 5.70 12.03
C LYS A 16 -2.27 6.42 10.69
N HIS A 17 -3.35 6.35 9.91
CA HIS A 17 -3.48 7.17 8.72
C HIS A 17 -4.09 8.52 9.09
N ASP A 18 -3.54 9.58 8.53
CA ASP A 18 -4.09 10.94 8.67
C ASP A 18 -5.40 11.09 7.88
N VAL A 19 -5.50 10.40 6.74
CA VAL A 19 -6.65 10.47 5.84
C VAL A 19 -7.07 9.07 5.43
N PHE A 20 -8.37 8.79 5.56
CA PHE A 20 -9.03 7.69 4.88
C PHE A 20 -9.89 8.29 3.77
N PHE A 21 -9.59 7.92 2.54
CA PHE A 21 -10.26 8.45 1.35
C PHE A 21 -11.33 7.46 0.88
N SER A 22 -12.53 7.96 0.56
CA SER A 22 -13.61 7.12 0.04
C SER A 22 -13.65 7.20 -1.47
N GLU A 23 -13.52 6.07 -2.17
CA GLU A 23 -13.70 6.03 -3.63
C GLU A 23 -15.09 6.55 -4.02
N LYS A 24 -16.12 6.30 -3.20
CA LYS A 24 -17.47 6.80 -3.43
C LYS A 24 -17.50 8.32 -3.65
N SER A 25 -16.66 9.08 -2.94
CA SER A 25 -16.57 10.54 -3.13
C SER A 25 -16.10 10.97 -4.52
N LEU A 26 -15.46 10.08 -5.30
CA LEU A 26 -15.09 10.35 -6.68
C LEU A 26 -16.26 10.16 -7.66
N HIS A 27 -17.19 9.27 -7.31
CA HIS A 27 -18.36 8.92 -8.11
C HIS A 27 -19.58 9.76 -7.75
N ASP A 28 -19.71 10.16 -6.48
CA ASP A 28 -20.81 11.00 -6.01
C ASP A 28 -20.87 12.29 -6.84
N ARG A 29 -22.08 12.64 -7.28
CA ARG A 29 -22.32 13.85 -8.08
C ARG A 29 -22.59 15.02 -7.15
N ASP A 30 -21.85 16.09 -7.35
CA ASP A 30 -22.09 17.38 -6.72
C ASP A 30 -22.59 18.35 -7.79
N GLY A 31 -23.90 18.62 -7.76
CA GLY A 31 -24.64 19.20 -8.88
C GLY A 31 -24.75 18.22 -10.04
N ASN A 32 -24.27 18.61 -11.22
CA ASN A 32 -24.39 17.81 -12.44
C ASN A 32 -23.16 16.93 -12.76
N ALA A 33 -22.08 17.03 -11.99
CA ALA A 33 -20.81 16.36 -12.29
C ALA A 33 -20.20 15.68 -11.07
N SER A 34 -19.61 14.51 -11.30
CA SER A 34 -18.72 13.82 -10.36
C SER A 34 -17.27 14.32 -10.50
N GLU A 35 -16.37 13.93 -9.58
CA GLU A 35 -14.93 14.21 -9.76
C GLU A 35 -14.35 13.49 -10.98
N ILE A 36 -14.89 12.33 -11.33
CA ILE A 36 -14.49 11.62 -12.56
C ILE A 36 -14.94 12.41 -13.79
N ASP A 37 -16.15 12.96 -13.81
CA ASP A 37 -16.61 13.83 -14.92
C ASP A 37 -15.69 15.05 -15.10
N ARG A 38 -15.40 15.76 -14.01
CA ARG A 38 -14.50 16.93 -14.01
C ARG A 38 -13.09 16.56 -14.48
N MET A 39 -12.60 15.40 -14.09
CA MET A 39 -11.32 14.87 -14.57
C MET A 39 -11.36 14.57 -16.07
N LEU A 40 -12.43 13.94 -16.57
CA LEU A 40 -12.57 13.63 -18.00
C LEU A 40 -12.57 14.90 -18.85
N ASP A 41 -13.30 15.93 -18.43
CA ASP A 41 -13.38 17.19 -19.18
C ASP A 41 -12.02 17.91 -19.20
N GLU A 42 -11.34 18.02 -18.06
CA GLU A 42 -10.00 18.61 -17.98
C GLU A 42 -9.00 17.85 -18.87
N LEU A 43 -9.03 16.52 -18.86
CA LEU A 43 -8.12 15.72 -19.67
C LEU A 43 -8.46 15.78 -21.16
N ARG A 44 -9.73 15.98 -21.55
CA ARG A 44 -10.10 16.23 -22.95
C ARG A 44 -9.56 17.57 -23.45
N GLU A 45 -9.70 18.64 -22.65
CA GLU A 45 -9.16 19.96 -22.98
C GLU A 45 -7.64 19.93 -23.21
N ARG A 46 -6.95 18.99 -22.58
CA ARG A 46 -5.50 18.77 -22.69
C ARG A 46 -5.09 17.74 -23.74
N ASP A 47 -6.03 17.25 -24.56
CA ASP A 47 -5.83 16.16 -25.52
C ASP A 47 -5.23 14.87 -24.90
N LEU A 48 -5.56 14.60 -23.64
CA LEU A 48 -5.15 13.37 -22.94
C LEU A 48 -6.24 12.29 -22.96
N VAL A 49 -7.48 12.67 -23.31
CA VAL A 49 -8.62 11.77 -23.46
C VAL A 49 -9.25 11.95 -24.84
N TYR A 50 -9.52 10.85 -25.53
CA TYR A 50 -10.07 10.83 -26.89
C TYR A 50 -11.05 9.65 -27.08
N GLN A 51 -11.81 9.67 -28.17
CA GLN A 51 -12.63 8.52 -28.61
C GLN A 51 -11.83 7.68 -29.61
N GLY A 52 -11.77 6.38 -29.39
CA GLY A 52 -11.09 5.44 -30.29
C GLY A 52 -11.34 3.99 -29.93
N SER A 53 -10.87 3.07 -30.77
CA SER A 53 -10.90 1.62 -30.49
C SER A 53 -9.53 1.12 -30.01
N LEU A 54 -9.54 0.02 -29.26
CA LEU A 54 -8.33 -0.69 -28.87
C LEU A 54 -8.27 -2.03 -29.59
N PRO A 55 -7.06 -2.53 -29.92
CA PRO A 55 -6.92 -3.88 -30.42
C PRO A 55 -7.45 -4.90 -29.39
N PRO A 56 -7.86 -6.09 -29.84
CA PRO A 56 -8.29 -7.15 -28.94
C PRO A 56 -7.19 -7.47 -27.91
N PRO A 57 -7.56 -7.75 -26.63
CA PRO A 57 -6.64 -8.21 -25.62
C PRO A 57 -5.78 -9.38 -26.10
N LYS A 58 -4.51 -9.40 -25.69
CA LYS A 58 -3.65 -10.56 -25.93
C LYS A 58 -4.13 -11.72 -25.05
N GLY A 59 -4.55 -12.83 -25.67
CA GLY A 59 -4.97 -14.04 -24.96
C GLY A 59 -6.47 -14.30 -25.07
N GLN A 60 -7.08 -14.82 -24.00
CA GLN A 60 -8.51 -15.09 -23.98
C GLN A 60 -9.29 -13.78 -23.93
N LEU A 61 -10.21 -13.60 -24.87
CA LEU A 61 -11.14 -12.47 -24.88
C LEU A 61 -12.06 -12.58 -23.67
N PRO A 62 -12.15 -11.52 -22.84
CA PRO A 62 -13.22 -11.42 -21.85
C PRO A 62 -14.59 -11.57 -22.51
N ASP A 63 -15.55 -12.14 -21.79
CA ASP A 63 -16.92 -12.34 -22.29
C ASP A 63 -17.62 -11.02 -22.62
N ASP A 64 -17.15 -9.91 -22.05
CA ASP A 64 -17.63 -8.54 -22.24
C ASP A 64 -16.78 -7.71 -23.22
N TRP A 65 -15.86 -8.34 -23.97
CA TRP A 65 -15.08 -7.63 -24.98
C TRP A 65 -15.88 -7.41 -26.28
N GLU A 66 -15.90 -6.15 -26.73
CA GLU A 66 -16.54 -5.72 -27.98
C GLU A 66 -15.58 -4.83 -28.77
N ASP A 67 -15.52 -5.01 -30.09
CA ASP A 67 -14.85 -4.04 -30.98
C ASP A 67 -15.74 -2.81 -31.13
N ARG A 68 -15.37 -1.74 -30.42
CA ARG A 68 -16.14 -0.50 -30.38
C ARG A 68 -15.24 0.70 -30.14
N GLU A 69 -15.75 1.85 -30.52
CA GLU A 69 -15.21 3.13 -30.10
C GLU A 69 -15.54 3.37 -28.61
N GLN A 70 -14.57 3.86 -27.86
CA GLN A 70 -14.68 4.10 -26.42
C GLN A 70 -13.79 5.26 -25.96
N THR A 71 -14.11 5.80 -24.77
CA THR A 71 -13.33 6.86 -24.14
C THR A 71 -11.99 6.30 -23.65
N LEU A 72 -10.90 6.75 -24.26
CA LEU A 72 -9.52 6.29 -24.00
C LEU A 72 -8.65 7.39 -23.41
N PHE A 73 -7.81 7.02 -22.46
CA PHE A 73 -6.71 7.80 -21.94
C PHE A 73 -5.42 7.50 -22.72
N ARG A 74 -4.72 8.54 -23.18
CA ARG A 74 -3.46 8.46 -23.94
C ARG A 74 -2.26 8.01 -23.09
N ALA A 75 -2.35 6.88 -22.40
CA ALA A 75 -1.32 6.39 -21.50
C ALA A 75 -0.02 6.00 -22.21
N SER A 76 -0.11 5.48 -23.43
CA SER A 76 1.04 4.99 -24.20
C SER A 76 2.04 6.10 -24.52
N GLY A 77 1.56 7.31 -24.79
CA GLY A 77 2.37 8.52 -24.98
C GLY A 77 3.21 8.92 -23.76
N TYR A 78 2.92 8.35 -22.58
CA TYR A 78 3.62 8.63 -21.32
C TYR A 78 4.37 7.41 -20.75
N GLY A 79 4.50 6.34 -21.54
CA GLY A 79 5.32 5.18 -21.22
C GLY A 79 4.55 3.95 -20.71
N ASP A 80 3.22 3.94 -20.80
CA ASP A 80 2.44 2.71 -20.65
C ASP A 80 2.49 1.86 -21.95
N ASP A 81 2.10 0.58 -21.85
CA ASP A 81 2.17 -0.34 -22.99
C ASP A 81 1.02 -0.12 -24.01
N THR A 82 -0.13 0.42 -23.57
CA THR A 82 -1.29 0.72 -24.43
C THR A 82 -2.14 1.82 -23.78
N ASP A 83 -2.96 2.49 -24.59
CA ASP A 83 -3.98 3.41 -24.10
C ASP A 83 -5.05 2.67 -23.31
N ARG A 84 -5.72 3.38 -22.39
CA ARG A 84 -6.54 2.76 -21.34
C ARG A 84 -7.97 3.26 -21.39
N ALA A 85 -8.92 2.33 -21.39
CA ALA A 85 -10.34 2.67 -21.33
C ALA A 85 -10.71 3.32 -19.98
N LEU A 86 -11.44 4.42 -20.06
CA LEU A 86 -11.99 5.14 -18.90
C LEU A 86 -13.48 4.85 -18.69
N MET A 87 -14.17 4.33 -19.70
CA MET A 87 -15.60 3.98 -19.66
C MET A 87 -15.85 2.59 -20.24
N LYS A 88 -16.82 1.87 -19.66
CA LYS A 88 -17.24 0.52 -20.08
C LYS A 88 -18.30 0.53 -21.18
N SER A 89 -18.63 -0.68 -21.64
CA SER A 89 -19.89 -1.11 -22.27
C SER A 89 -21.08 -0.17 -22.08
N ASP A 90 -21.53 -0.25 -20.83
CA ASP A 90 -22.76 0.29 -20.25
C ASP A 90 -22.69 1.79 -19.89
N GLY A 91 -21.61 2.48 -20.24
CA GLY A 91 -21.39 3.88 -19.90
C GLY A 91 -20.90 4.14 -18.47
N SER A 92 -20.74 3.10 -17.64
CA SER A 92 -20.12 3.24 -16.32
C SER A 92 -18.61 3.44 -16.42
N TYR A 93 -17.99 4.02 -15.39
CA TYR A 93 -16.53 4.22 -15.37
C TYR A 93 -15.78 2.92 -15.12
N THR A 94 -14.57 2.82 -15.67
CA THR A 94 -13.64 1.75 -15.29
C THR A 94 -13.01 2.04 -13.93
N TYR A 95 -12.50 1.01 -13.24
CA TYR A 95 -11.69 1.20 -12.04
C TYR A 95 -10.47 2.09 -12.30
N PHE A 96 -9.92 2.02 -13.52
CA PHE A 96 -8.81 2.87 -13.92
C PHE A 96 -9.19 4.36 -13.96
N ALA A 97 -10.42 4.72 -14.36
CA ALA A 97 -10.87 6.11 -14.29
C ALA A 97 -10.92 6.64 -12.85
N ALA A 98 -11.34 5.80 -11.89
CA ALA A 98 -11.29 6.15 -10.47
C ALA A 98 -9.85 6.34 -9.98
N ASP A 99 -8.90 5.50 -10.41
CA ASP A 99 -7.47 5.67 -10.09
C ASP A 99 -6.89 6.97 -10.64
N VAL A 100 -7.23 7.35 -11.87
CA VAL A 100 -6.80 8.61 -12.48
C VAL A 100 -7.39 9.80 -11.72
N ALA A 101 -8.68 9.76 -11.39
CA ALA A 101 -9.33 10.80 -10.59
C ALA A 101 -8.73 10.90 -9.18
N TYR A 102 -8.39 9.77 -8.55
CA TYR A 102 -7.75 9.78 -7.24
C TYR A 102 -6.33 10.33 -7.29
N PHE A 103 -5.56 10.00 -8.33
CA PHE A 103 -4.24 10.61 -8.56
C PHE A 103 -4.36 12.13 -8.69
N ARG A 104 -5.27 12.60 -9.55
CA ARG A 104 -5.58 14.03 -9.74
C ARG A 104 -5.94 14.71 -8.42
N SER A 105 -6.82 14.11 -7.63
CA SER A 105 -7.20 14.63 -6.30
C SER A 105 -6.01 14.77 -5.35
N LYS A 106 -5.07 13.81 -5.34
CA LYS A 106 -3.81 13.95 -4.57
C LYS A 106 -2.95 15.08 -5.10
N PHE A 107 -2.79 15.18 -6.42
CA PHE A 107 -1.96 16.22 -7.02
C PHE A 107 -2.51 17.63 -6.79
N GLN A 108 -3.82 17.83 -6.90
CA GLN A 108 -4.49 19.10 -6.63
C GLN A 108 -4.39 19.55 -5.17
N ARG A 109 -4.17 18.63 -4.24
CA ARG A 109 -3.84 18.93 -2.84
C ARG A 109 -2.39 19.40 -2.64
N GLY A 110 -1.60 19.50 -3.71
CA GLY A 110 -0.22 20.03 -3.70
C GLY A 110 0.86 18.96 -3.48
N PHE A 111 0.51 17.68 -3.48
CA PHE A 111 1.51 16.61 -3.38
C PHE A 111 2.18 16.39 -4.74
N GLU A 112 3.52 16.39 -4.79
CA GLU A 112 4.29 16.11 -6.01
C GLU A 112 5.07 14.80 -5.95
N GLU A 113 5.11 14.11 -4.80
CA GLU A 113 5.64 12.75 -4.69
C GLU A 113 4.52 11.79 -4.25
N MET A 114 4.25 10.77 -5.07
CA MET A 114 3.18 9.81 -4.86
C MET A 114 3.75 8.42 -4.71
N ILE A 115 3.74 7.92 -3.47
CA ILE A 115 4.20 6.58 -3.14
C ILE A 115 3.01 5.63 -3.11
N PHE A 116 3.06 4.58 -3.93
CA PHE A 116 2.08 3.50 -3.96
C PHE A 116 2.73 2.23 -3.42
N ILE A 117 2.10 1.60 -2.42
CA ILE A 117 2.49 0.30 -1.87
C ILE A 117 1.47 -0.73 -2.37
N LEU A 118 1.90 -1.63 -3.25
CA LEU A 118 1.03 -2.62 -3.91
C LEU A 118 1.56 -4.04 -3.70
N GLY A 119 0.72 -5.05 -3.90
CA GLY A 119 1.18 -6.45 -3.95
C GLY A 119 2.03 -6.72 -5.20
N ALA A 120 2.93 -7.71 -5.13
CA ALA A 120 3.81 -8.07 -6.25
C ALA A 120 3.07 -8.52 -7.53
N ASP A 121 1.84 -9.00 -7.39
CA ASP A 121 0.89 -9.31 -8.47
C ASP A 121 0.49 -8.08 -9.30
N HIS A 122 0.73 -6.87 -8.80
CA HIS A 122 0.44 -5.61 -9.50
C HIS A 122 1.63 -5.08 -10.31
N GLY A 123 2.66 -5.89 -10.58
CA GLY A 123 3.86 -5.45 -11.32
C GLY A 123 3.56 -4.83 -12.69
N GLY A 124 2.57 -5.36 -13.42
CA GLY A 124 2.13 -4.78 -14.70
C GLY A 124 1.41 -3.42 -14.58
N TYR A 125 1.04 -3.01 -13.37
CA TYR A 125 0.36 -1.74 -13.10
C TYR A 125 1.33 -0.58 -12.87
N VAL A 126 2.63 -0.86 -12.68
CA VAL A 126 3.65 0.15 -12.34
C VAL A 126 3.76 1.20 -13.45
N LYS A 127 4.02 0.77 -14.69
CA LYS A 127 4.14 1.68 -15.84
C LYS A 127 2.88 2.52 -16.05
N ARG A 128 1.71 1.92 -15.81
CA ARG A 128 0.41 2.58 -15.91
C ARG A 128 0.29 3.74 -14.92
N LEU A 129 0.63 3.53 -13.65
CA LEU A 129 0.61 4.60 -12.65
C LEU A 129 1.65 5.68 -12.94
N GLU A 130 2.84 5.31 -13.42
CA GLU A 130 3.86 6.28 -13.83
C GLU A 130 3.42 7.13 -15.02
N ALA A 131 2.74 6.52 -16.00
CA ALA A 131 2.16 7.23 -17.14
C ALA A 131 1.06 8.20 -16.72
N VAL A 132 0.15 7.78 -15.83
CA VAL A 132 -0.86 8.67 -15.22
C VAL A 132 -0.17 9.84 -14.53
N GLY A 133 0.86 9.56 -13.74
CA GLY A 133 1.62 10.59 -13.04
C GLY A 133 2.19 11.64 -13.98
N LYS A 134 2.92 11.21 -15.02
CA LYS A 134 3.51 12.10 -16.01
C LYS A 134 2.46 12.91 -16.76
N ALA A 135 1.42 12.25 -17.27
CA ALA A 135 0.38 12.89 -18.08
C ALA A 135 -0.43 13.91 -17.27
N VAL A 136 -1.02 13.48 -16.16
CA VAL A 136 -1.95 14.31 -15.37
C VAL A 136 -1.23 15.50 -14.75
N SER A 137 0.01 15.31 -14.27
CA SER A 137 0.79 16.39 -13.64
C SER A 137 1.58 17.28 -14.61
N GLY A 138 1.64 16.93 -15.90
CA GLY A 138 2.55 17.57 -16.85
C GLY A 138 4.02 17.34 -16.50
N GLY A 139 4.34 16.17 -15.93
CA GLY A 139 5.69 15.78 -15.53
C GLY A 139 6.16 16.33 -14.18
N ARG A 140 5.33 17.09 -13.45
CA ARG A 140 5.69 17.64 -12.13
C ARG A 140 5.67 16.60 -11.01
N ALA A 141 4.81 15.59 -11.12
CA ALA A 141 4.65 14.58 -10.09
C ALA A 141 5.58 13.38 -10.31
N LYS A 142 6.29 12.99 -9.26
CA LYS A 142 7.08 11.76 -9.19
C LYS A 142 6.25 10.63 -8.61
N VAL A 143 6.00 9.61 -9.41
CA VAL A 143 5.33 8.38 -8.98
C VAL A 143 6.37 7.36 -8.55
N ILE A 144 6.19 6.80 -7.36
CA ILE A 144 7.06 5.78 -6.78
C ILE A 144 6.20 4.58 -6.43
N VAL A 145 6.40 3.46 -7.12
CA VAL A 145 5.71 2.21 -6.78
C VAL A 145 6.65 1.28 -6.02
N ARG A 146 6.16 0.70 -4.93
CA ARG A 146 6.84 -0.35 -4.15
C ARG A 146 5.95 -1.58 -4.12
N LEU A 147 6.50 -2.68 -4.62
CA LEU A 147 5.83 -3.97 -4.68
C LEU A 147 6.21 -4.79 -3.45
N CYS A 148 5.22 -5.22 -2.69
CA CYS A 148 5.37 -6.08 -1.53
C CYS A 148 5.11 -7.54 -1.94
N GLN A 149 6.09 -8.41 -1.69
CA GLN A 149 5.94 -9.84 -1.89
C GLN A 149 5.00 -10.46 -0.86
N LEU A 150 4.52 -11.66 -1.18
CA LEU A 150 3.67 -12.43 -0.28
C LEU A 150 4.45 -12.89 0.96
N VAL A 151 3.74 -12.87 2.09
CA VAL A 151 4.21 -13.43 3.35
C VAL A 151 3.72 -14.88 3.44
N LYS A 152 4.63 -15.80 3.73
CA LYS A 152 4.30 -17.20 4.03
C LYS A 152 4.25 -17.39 5.54
N LEU A 153 3.14 -17.93 6.03
CA LEU A 153 2.97 -18.19 7.46
C LEU A 153 3.41 -19.62 7.77
N TYR A 154 4.15 -19.77 8.86
CA TYR A 154 4.66 -21.03 9.37
C TYR A 154 4.39 -21.15 10.86
N ARG A 155 4.33 -22.38 11.38
CA ARG A 155 4.34 -22.65 12.81
C ARG A 155 5.27 -23.81 13.07
N ASN A 156 6.33 -23.55 13.83
CA ASN A 156 7.34 -24.57 14.17
C ASN A 156 7.94 -25.24 12.91
N GLY A 157 8.26 -24.45 11.89
CA GLY A 157 8.83 -24.91 10.62
C GLY A 157 7.82 -25.46 9.62
N GLU A 158 6.58 -25.73 10.03
CA GLU A 158 5.54 -26.29 9.14
C GLU A 158 4.66 -25.19 8.53
N PRO A 159 4.31 -25.26 7.23
CA PRO A 159 3.44 -24.28 6.60
C PRO A 159 2.09 -24.17 7.32
N PHE A 160 1.77 -22.97 7.79
CA PHE A 160 0.50 -22.68 8.42
C PHE A 160 -0.55 -22.43 7.33
N LYS A 161 -1.37 -23.44 7.02
CA LYS A 161 -2.39 -23.36 5.97
C LYS A 161 -3.66 -22.69 6.49
N MET A 162 -4.10 -21.64 5.81
CA MET A 162 -5.44 -21.06 5.98
C MET A 162 -6.51 -22.01 5.46
N SER A 163 -7.58 -22.24 6.22
CA SER A 163 -8.70 -23.08 5.80
C SER A 163 -9.73 -22.26 5.03
N LYS A 164 -9.66 -22.28 3.70
CA LYS A 164 -10.66 -21.62 2.83
C LYS A 164 -12.08 -22.16 2.97
N ARG A 165 -12.26 -23.36 3.55
CA ARG A 165 -13.57 -24.03 3.66
C ARG A 165 -14.25 -23.82 5.02
N ALA A 166 -13.51 -23.42 6.05
CA ALA A 166 -14.05 -23.14 7.39
C ALA A 166 -14.30 -21.65 7.64
N GLY A 167 -13.84 -20.76 6.75
CA GLY A 167 -13.88 -19.31 6.97
C GLY A 167 -12.70 -18.77 7.80
N ASP A 168 -11.74 -19.64 8.17
CA ASP A 168 -10.58 -19.28 8.98
C ASP A 168 -9.48 -18.65 8.10
N PHE A 169 -9.62 -17.34 7.85
CA PHE A 169 -8.51 -16.50 7.43
C PHE A 169 -7.76 -16.02 8.67
N VAL A 170 -6.43 -16.02 8.62
CA VAL A 170 -5.63 -15.38 9.68
C VAL A 170 -5.74 -13.89 9.51
N THR A 171 -6.35 -13.21 10.47
CA THR A 171 -6.44 -11.76 10.47
C THR A 171 -5.14 -11.14 10.95
N LEU A 172 -4.90 -9.88 10.60
CA LEU A 172 -3.76 -9.14 11.14
C LEU A 172 -3.82 -9.09 12.68
N ARG A 173 -5.03 -8.91 13.23
CA ARG A 173 -5.28 -8.91 14.66
C ARG A 173 -4.81 -10.21 15.32
N ASP A 174 -5.17 -11.37 14.77
CA ASP A 174 -4.74 -12.67 15.31
C ASP A 174 -3.22 -12.78 15.41
N VAL A 175 -2.51 -12.33 14.37
CA VAL A 175 -1.04 -12.32 14.35
C VAL A 175 -0.49 -11.41 15.45
N VAL A 176 -1.02 -10.19 15.58
CA VAL A 176 -0.53 -9.21 16.56
C VAL A 176 -0.85 -9.65 17.99
N GLU A 177 -2.04 -10.19 18.25
CA GLU A 177 -2.44 -10.70 19.55
C GLU A 177 -1.61 -11.94 19.95
N GLU A 178 -1.22 -12.78 18.99
CA GLU A 178 -0.41 -13.97 19.28
C GLU A 178 1.07 -13.67 19.55
N VAL A 179 1.69 -12.77 18.79
CA VAL A 179 3.17 -12.57 18.82
C VAL A 179 3.60 -11.19 19.31
N GLY A 180 2.66 -10.27 19.46
CA GLY A 180 2.92 -8.90 19.86
C GLY A 180 3.32 -7.98 18.70
N ARG A 181 2.97 -6.70 18.84
CA ARG A 181 3.23 -5.63 17.85
C ARG A 181 4.68 -5.55 17.40
N ASP A 182 5.62 -5.60 18.35
CA ASP A 182 7.04 -5.38 18.06
C ASP A 182 7.61 -6.51 17.18
N ALA A 183 7.24 -7.75 17.47
CA ALA A 183 7.67 -8.90 16.68
C ALA A 183 7.17 -8.79 15.24
N VAL A 184 5.88 -8.47 15.05
CA VAL A 184 5.30 -8.28 13.71
C VAL A 184 6.04 -7.18 12.94
N ARG A 185 6.15 -5.99 13.52
CA ARG A 185 6.77 -4.84 12.84
C ARG A 185 8.23 -5.09 12.51
N PHE A 186 8.99 -5.63 13.45
CA PHE A 186 10.42 -5.81 13.29
C PHE A 186 10.71 -6.86 12.23
N MET A 187 10.01 -8.00 12.25
CA MET A 187 10.20 -9.06 11.26
C MET A 187 9.83 -8.62 9.84
N MET A 188 8.74 -7.86 9.69
CA MET A 188 8.32 -7.31 8.39
C MET A 188 9.33 -6.29 7.83
N LEU A 189 10.01 -5.52 8.69
CA LEU A 189 10.99 -4.50 8.29
C LEU A 189 12.41 -5.04 8.11
N MET A 190 12.70 -6.24 8.61
CA MET A 190 14.01 -6.90 8.45
C MET A 190 14.27 -7.48 7.05
N ARG A 191 13.27 -7.45 6.17
CA ARG A 191 13.39 -7.90 4.80
C ARG A 191 13.04 -6.76 3.85
N LYS A 192 13.64 -6.80 2.67
CA LYS A 192 13.23 -5.90 1.58
C LYS A 192 11.80 -6.22 1.19
N ASN A 193 11.04 -5.21 0.79
CA ASN A 193 9.64 -5.36 0.39
C ASN A 193 9.46 -6.33 -0.78
N ASP A 194 10.43 -6.41 -1.69
CA ASP A 194 10.39 -7.24 -2.89
C ASP A 194 10.92 -8.66 -2.68
N ALA A 195 11.25 -9.03 -1.44
CA ALA A 195 11.67 -10.38 -1.08
C ALA A 195 10.54 -11.12 -0.34
N PRO A 196 10.31 -12.42 -0.65
CA PRO A 196 9.40 -13.24 0.14
C PRO A 196 9.81 -13.25 1.63
N LEU A 197 8.81 -13.23 2.51
CA LEU A 197 9.02 -13.30 3.96
C LEU A 197 8.38 -14.56 4.51
N ASP A 198 9.19 -15.39 5.17
CA ASP A 198 8.71 -16.50 5.98
C ASP A 198 8.50 -16.00 7.42
N PHE A 199 7.26 -16.06 7.89
CA PHE A 199 6.86 -15.62 9.23
C PHE A 199 6.45 -16.84 10.05
N ASP A 200 7.30 -17.23 11.01
CA ASP A 200 7.03 -18.37 11.89
C ASP A 200 6.62 -17.91 13.29
N PHE A 201 5.37 -18.21 13.69
CA PHE A 201 4.79 -17.79 14.96
C PHE A 201 5.60 -18.22 16.20
N VAL A 202 6.27 -19.37 16.14
CA VAL A 202 7.06 -19.87 17.28
C VAL A 202 8.40 -19.16 17.32
N LYS A 203 9.10 -19.10 16.18
CA LYS A 203 10.46 -18.51 16.11
C LYS A 203 10.48 -17.04 16.49
N VAL A 204 9.46 -16.26 16.11
CA VAL A 204 9.41 -14.83 16.44
C VAL A 204 9.23 -14.56 17.95
N LYS A 205 8.78 -15.56 18.72
CA LYS A 205 8.62 -15.50 20.18
C LYS A 205 9.82 -16.07 20.95
N GLU A 206 10.77 -16.72 20.27
CA GLU A 206 11.91 -17.35 20.93
C GLU A 206 12.79 -16.31 21.64
N GLN A 207 13.14 -16.57 22.89
CA GLN A 207 14.07 -15.75 23.66
C GLN A 207 15.51 -16.21 23.43
N SER A 208 15.94 -16.17 22.18
CA SER A 208 17.26 -16.62 21.74
C SER A 208 18.03 -15.49 21.08
N LYS A 209 19.36 -15.60 21.01
CA LYS A 209 20.20 -14.64 20.28
C LYS A 209 19.94 -14.66 18.76
N ASP A 210 19.37 -15.75 18.26
CA ASP A 210 19.01 -15.93 16.85
C ASP A 210 17.70 -15.20 16.50
N ASN A 211 16.86 -14.88 17.49
CA ASN A 211 15.71 -14.00 17.31
C ASN A 211 16.15 -12.53 17.39
N PRO A 212 16.14 -11.78 16.27
CA PRO A 212 16.65 -10.43 16.24
C PRO A 212 15.79 -9.44 17.03
N VAL A 213 14.49 -9.74 17.21
CA VAL A 213 13.57 -8.94 18.04
C VAL A 213 14.03 -9.00 19.50
N PHE A 214 14.18 -10.22 20.02
CA PHE A 214 14.66 -10.46 21.37
C PHE A 214 16.06 -9.89 21.56
N TYR A 215 16.96 -10.10 20.60
CA TYR A 215 18.35 -9.68 20.71
C TYR A 215 18.50 -8.16 20.89
N VAL A 216 17.78 -7.36 20.10
CA VAL A 216 17.81 -5.89 20.21
C VAL A 216 17.19 -5.41 21.52
N GLN A 217 16.05 -5.97 21.92
CA GLN A 217 15.38 -5.62 23.17
C GLN A 217 16.26 -5.98 24.39
N TYR A 218 16.88 -7.16 24.36
CA TYR A 218 17.78 -7.63 25.41
C TYR A 218 19.04 -6.75 25.51
N ALA A 219 19.64 -6.37 24.37
CA ALA A 219 20.76 -5.43 24.35
C ALA A 219 20.39 -4.09 24.99
N HIS A 220 19.23 -3.51 24.64
CA HIS A 220 18.73 -2.29 25.27
C HIS A 220 18.53 -2.44 26.78
N ALA A 221 17.91 -3.54 27.22
CA ALA A 221 17.70 -3.82 28.66
C ALA A 221 19.03 -3.92 29.42
N ARG A 222 20.04 -4.58 28.83
CA ARG A 222 21.39 -4.67 29.42
C ARG A 222 22.07 -3.32 29.54
N VAL A 223 22.06 -2.51 28.48
CA VAL A 223 22.63 -1.16 28.49
C VAL A 223 21.93 -0.31 29.56
N ARG A 224 20.60 -0.35 29.64
CA ARG A 224 19.85 0.36 30.68
C ARG A 224 20.17 -0.12 32.09
N SER A 225 20.35 -1.43 32.29
CA SER A 225 20.74 -1.98 33.59
C SER A 225 22.12 -1.49 34.02
N VAL A 226 23.10 -1.49 33.12
CA VAL A 226 24.45 -0.98 33.39
C VAL A 226 24.43 0.51 33.72
N LEU A 227 23.67 1.32 32.96
CA LEU A 227 23.54 2.75 33.24
C LEU A 227 22.89 3.04 34.60
N ARG A 228 21.90 2.24 35.01
CA ARG A 228 21.27 2.36 36.33
C ARG A 228 22.26 2.00 37.44
N GLN A 229 22.95 0.87 37.33
CA GLN A 229 23.98 0.45 38.29
C GLN A 229 25.11 1.48 38.40
N ALA A 230 25.53 2.07 37.28
CA ALA A 230 26.54 3.13 37.27
C ALA A 230 26.07 4.38 38.04
N GLY A 231 24.80 4.78 37.90
CA GLY A 231 24.24 5.91 38.65
C GLY A 231 24.12 5.65 40.16
N GLU A 232 23.81 4.40 40.55
CA GLU A 232 23.78 3.98 41.95
C GLU A 232 25.18 3.95 42.58
N GLN A 233 26.19 3.46 41.83
CA GLN A 233 27.57 3.32 42.32
C GLN A 233 28.38 4.62 42.21
N ARG A 234 28.02 5.53 41.30
CA ARG A 234 28.70 6.82 41.08
C ARG A 234 27.66 7.93 40.89
N PRO A 235 27.11 8.48 41.99
CA PRO A 235 26.07 9.52 41.94
C PRO A 235 26.53 10.83 41.27
N SER A 236 27.83 11.07 41.18
CA SER A 236 28.42 12.25 40.53
C SER A 236 28.47 12.14 39.00
N LEU A 237 28.10 11.00 38.40
CA LEU A 237 28.03 10.88 36.95
C LEU A 237 26.88 11.75 36.41
N PRO A 238 27.10 12.49 35.32
CA PRO A 238 26.02 13.22 34.67
C PRO A 238 24.93 12.23 34.20
N PRO A 239 23.65 12.62 34.29
CA PRO A 239 22.56 11.75 33.90
C PRO A 239 22.69 11.35 32.42
N PRO A 240 22.24 10.13 32.04
CA PRO A 240 22.32 9.68 30.65
C PRO A 240 21.56 10.66 29.75
N ILE A 241 22.15 10.99 28.60
CA ILE A 241 21.53 11.84 27.58
C ILE A 241 20.18 11.24 27.23
N ARG A 242 19.08 11.92 27.60
CA ARG A 242 17.75 11.51 27.18
C ARG A 242 17.67 11.73 25.68
N ALA A 243 17.51 10.64 24.92
CA ALA A 243 17.09 10.76 23.52
C ALA A 243 15.84 11.64 23.49
N ARG A 244 15.87 12.72 22.71
CA ARG A 244 14.68 13.56 22.48
C ARG A 244 13.61 12.60 21.95
N ARG A 245 12.48 12.51 22.64
CA ARG A 245 11.29 11.86 22.08
C ARG A 245 10.86 12.74 20.90
N THR A 246 11.20 12.31 19.70
CA THR A 246 10.61 12.80 18.45
C THR A 246 9.25 12.16 18.26
#